data_AF-A0A349B3W5-F1
#
_entry.id   AF-A0A349B3W5-F1
#
_cell.length_a   1.000
_cell.length_b   1.000
_cell.length_c   1.000
_cell.angle_alpha   90.00
_cell.angle_beta   90.00
_cell.angle_gamma   90.00
#
_symmetry.space_group_name_H-M   'P 1'
#
loop_
_entity.id
_entity.type
_entity.pdbx_description
1 polymer ?
#
loop_
_entity_poly.entity_id
_entity_poly.type
_entity_poly.pdbx_seq_one_letter_code
_entity_poly.pdbx_strand_id
1 'polypeptide(L)'
;MGFNNPGVSWTELERTLSDRHRKPTRAEGDGGDSPAWSYHRPSYVPPADLQRRSSTVAYAELHCHSNFSFLDGASHPETLAEEATRLGLEALALTDHDGFYGVVRFAEAARVAGLPTVFGAELSLGLTQPQNGVADPEGSHLLVLARGPAGYARLADTISTAQLAGAQKGKPDYAGIDWSRAHGGEWLVLTGCRKGAVNQALHAQGPAAAEREVRRLVDTFGAGNVVVELWDHHDPLDSARNDALAAIADRVGVEVVATNNVHYATPGERRLATALAAVRARRSLDDADGWLPPAATAHLRSGEEQARRFARYPGAVERAAELGRACAFDLHLVAPNLPPFPCPDGLSEMAYLRRLTEEGATRRYGPRQAEREPGAWAQIDHELALIETLGFPGYFL
;
A
#
# COMPACT_ATOMS: atom_id res chain seq x y z
N MET A 1 24.77 11.65 27.87
CA MET A 1 23.67 11.62 28.87
C MET A 1 23.18 10.19 28.96
N GLY A 2 23.46 9.51 30.08
CA GLY A 2 23.06 8.12 30.29
C GLY A 2 21.57 8.04 30.60
N PHE A 3 20.85 7.15 29.91
CA PHE A 3 19.47 6.83 30.25
C PHE A 3 19.45 6.07 31.58
N ASN A 4 19.13 6.77 32.66
CA ASN A 4 18.78 6.16 33.94
C ASN A 4 17.31 5.73 33.85
N ASN A 5 17.08 4.48 33.48
CA ASN A 5 15.76 3.88 33.67
C ASN A 5 15.60 3.59 35.18
N PRO A 6 14.54 4.07 35.85
CA PRO A 6 14.30 3.71 37.24
C PRO A 6 14.15 2.19 37.37
N GLY A 7 14.65 1.61 38.46
CA GLY A 7 14.56 0.19 38.77
C GLY A 7 13.14 -0.23 39.13
N VAL A 8 12.25 -0.24 38.14
CA VAL A 8 10.89 -0.77 38.31
C VAL A 8 11.00 -2.29 38.31
N SER A 9 10.53 -2.93 39.39
CA SER A 9 10.52 -4.39 39.44
C SER A 9 9.56 -4.97 38.39
N TRP A 10 9.83 -6.18 37.90
CA TRP A 10 8.93 -6.85 36.94
C TRP A 10 7.49 -6.91 37.45
N THR A 11 7.29 -7.13 38.75
CA THR A 11 5.98 -7.14 39.40
C THR A 11 5.28 -5.79 39.33
N GLU A 12 6.03 -4.70 39.43
CA GLU A 12 5.47 -3.34 39.37
C GLU A 12 5.14 -2.92 37.93
N LEU A 13 5.96 -3.34 36.97
CA LEU A 13 5.68 -3.19 35.55
C LEU A 13 4.45 -4.02 35.14
N GLU A 14 4.38 -5.29 35.56
CA GLU A 14 3.22 -6.17 35.34
C GLU A 14 1.97 -5.57 35.95
N ARG A 15 2.01 -5.08 37.20
CA ARG A 15 0.85 -4.47 37.86
C ARG A 15 0.34 -3.22 37.16
N THR A 16 1.23 -2.39 36.60
CA THR A 16 0.84 -1.19 35.87
C THR A 16 0.28 -1.51 34.47
N LEU A 17 0.73 -2.59 33.83
CA LEU A 17 0.30 -2.99 32.50
C LEU A 17 -0.88 -3.98 32.49
N SER A 18 -1.03 -4.78 33.56
CA SER A 18 -2.12 -5.73 33.69
C SER A 18 -3.34 -5.02 34.25
N ASP A 19 -4.29 -4.74 33.36
CA ASP A 19 -5.54 -4.00 33.56
C ASP A 19 -6.57 -4.75 34.45
N ARG A 20 -6.10 -5.47 35.48
CA ARG A 20 -6.89 -6.41 36.30
C ARG A 20 -7.96 -5.75 37.18
N HIS A 21 -8.02 -4.41 37.25
CA HIS A 21 -8.95 -3.68 38.11
C HIS A 21 -9.86 -2.67 37.40
N ARG A 22 -9.80 -2.56 36.06
CA ARG A 22 -10.73 -1.72 35.32
C ARG A 22 -11.87 -2.60 34.81
N LYS A 23 -13.11 -2.35 35.28
CA LYS A 23 -14.30 -2.91 34.60
C LYS A 23 -14.18 -2.50 33.12
N PRO A 24 -14.31 -3.42 32.16
CA PRO A 24 -14.21 -3.06 30.76
C PRO A 24 -15.35 -2.09 30.44
N THR A 25 -15.00 -0.82 30.28
CA THR A 25 -15.86 0.09 29.54
C THR A 25 -15.87 -0.46 28.12
N ARG A 26 -17.03 -0.96 27.67
CA ARG A 26 -17.32 -1.19 26.24
C ARG A 26 -17.22 0.16 25.54
N ALA A 27 -16.02 0.65 25.30
CA ALA A 27 -15.79 1.61 24.24
C ALA A 27 -15.83 0.78 22.94
N GLU A 28 -16.75 1.12 22.04
CA GLU A 28 -16.71 0.59 20.68
C GLU A 28 -15.39 1.04 20.05
N GLY A 29 -14.55 0.08 19.67
CA GLY A 29 -13.33 0.37 18.94
C GLY A 29 -13.69 0.98 17.58
N ASP A 30 -13.01 2.05 17.21
CA ASP A 30 -13.22 2.82 15.98
C ASP A 30 -12.69 2.14 14.70
N GLY A 31 -12.24 0.87 14.80
CA GLY A 31 -11.68 0.12 13.67
C GLY A 31 -10.25 0.54 13.26
N GLY A 32 -9.61 1.44 14.02
CA GLY A 32 -8.20 1.79 13.92
C GLY A 32 -7.27 0.91 14.79
N ASP A 33 -5.99 1.27 14.87
CA ASP A 33 -4.94 0.56 15.63
C ASP A 33 -5.05 0.72 17.17
N SER A 34 -6.28 0.86 17.68
CA SER A 34 -6.56 1.00 19.11
C SER A 34 -6.32 -0.34 19.84
N PRO A 35 -5.62 -0.36 20.99
CA PRO A 35 -5.33 -1.57 21.76
C PRO A 35 -6.55 -2.02 22.59
N ALA A 36 -7.73 -2.07 21.99
CA ALA A 36 -8.99 -2.45 22.62
C ALA A 36 -9.53 -3.74 21.99
N TRP A 37 -8.85 -4.85 22.32
CA TRP A 37 -9.32 -6.24 22.33
C TRP A 37 -10.60 -6.57 21.56
N SER A 38 -10.50 -6.61 20.23
CA SER A 38 -11.25 -7.56 19.42
C SER A 38 -10.30 -8.19 18.41
N TYR A 39 -10.27 -9.52 18.33
CA TYR A 39 -9.46 -10.24 17.33
C TYR A 39 -10.04 -10.13 15.91
N HIS A 40 -11.22 -9.50 15.78
CA HIS A 40 -11.90 -9.25 14.52
C HIS A 40 -12.02 -7.75 14.29
N ARG A 41 -11.30 -7.26 13.29
CA ARG A 41 -11.50 -5.91 12.79
C ARG A 41 -12.93 -5.82 12.22
N PRO A 42 -13.77 -4.88 12.69
CA PRO A 42 -15.09 -4.67 12.10
C PRO A 42 -14.94 -4.22 10.64
N SER A 43 -15.96 -4.48 9.83
CA SER A 43 -16.01 -3.91 8.48
C SER A 43 -15.88 -2.39 8.55
N TYR A 44 -15.12 -1.82 7.61
CA TYR A 44 -14.96 -0.37 7.54
C TYR A 44 -16.32 0.33 7.36
N VAL A 45 -16.53 1.38 8.15
CA VAL A 45 -17.73 2.22 8.10
C VAL A 45 -17.29 3.64 7.72
N PRO A 46 -17.76 4.19 6.59
CA PRO A 46 -17.40 5.54 6.17
C PRO A 46 -18.04 6.58 7.09
N PRO A 47 -17.47 7.79 7.18
CA PRO A 47 -18.10 8.92 7.85
C PRO A 47 -19.51 9.19 7.31
N ALA A 48 -20.46 9.49 8.19
CA ALA A 48 -21.86 9.73 7.83
C ALA A 48 -22.05 10.93 6.88
N ASP A 49 -21.09 11.84 6.85
CA ASP A 49 -21.06 13.03 6.00
C ASP A 49 -20.24 12.86 4.72
N LEU A 50 -19.76 11.64 4.41
CA LEU A 50 -19.02 11.37 3.19
C LEU A 50 -19.94 11.56 1.96
N GLN A 51 -19.74 12.68 1.27
CA GLN A 51 -20.44 13.00 0.03
C GLN A 51 -19.46 13.00 -1.13
N ARG A 52 -19.69 12.11 -2.11
CA ARG A 52 -18.96 12.15 -3.37
C ARG A 52 -19.38 13.39 -4.14
N ARG A 53 -18.42 14.26 -4.46
CA ARG A 53 -18.66 15.39 -5.36
C ARG A 53 -18.50 14.93 -6.81
N SER A 54 -19.33 15.48 -7.69
CA SER A 54 -19.05 15.43 -9.12
C SER A 54 -17.92 16.41 -9.41
N SER A 55 -16.78 15.91 -9.90
CA SER A 55 -15.78 16.76 -10.53
C SER A 55 -16.16 16.99 -11.99
N THR A 56 -15.84 18.17 -12.51
CA THR A 56 -15.98 18.53 -13.93
C THR A 56 -14.74 18.21 -14.73
N VAL A 57 -13.63 17.89 -14.06
CA VAL A 57 -12.35 17.52 -14.67
C VAL A 57 -11.97 16.12 -14.20
N ALA A 58 -11.87 15.18 -15.12
CA ALA A 58 -11.43 13.83 -14.85
C ALA A 58 -9.98 13.85 -14.30
N TYR A 59 -9.77 13.29 -13.11
CA TYR A 59 -8.44 13.16 -12.52
C TYR A 59 -8.35 11.91 -11.65
N ALA A 60 -7.18 11.28 -11.65
CA ALA A 60 -6.81 10.25 -10.70
C ALA A 60 -5.42 10.57 -10.14
N GLU A 61 -5.24 10.42 -8.83
CA GLU A 61 -3.92 10.57 -8.23
C GLU A 61 -3.16 9.26 -8.35
N LEU A 62 -1.98 9.29 -8.97
CA LEU A 62 -1.18 8.10 -9.27
C LEU A 62 0.06 7.97 -8.38
N HIS A 63 0.33 8.94 -7.50
CA HIS A 63 1.46 8.93 -6.59
C HIS A 63 1.00 9.40 -5.20
N CYS A 64 0.73 8.46 -4.30
CA CYS A 64 0.21 8.76 -2.97
C CYS A 64 0.72 7.77 -1.91
N HIS A 65 1.22 8.33 -0.82
CA HIS A 65 1.73 7.61 0.34
C HIS A 65 0.78 7.75 1.51
N SER A 66 0.44 6.62 2.11
CA SER A 66 -0.23 6.57 3.40
C SER A 66 0.79 6.52 4.54
N ASN A 67 0.31 6.50 5.77
CA ASN A 67 1.14 6.30 6.95
C ASN A 67 1.85 4.93 7.02
N PHE A 68 1.58 4.04 6.07
CA PHE A 68 2.36 2.83 5.87
C PHE A 68 3.69 3.05 5.14
N SER A 69 3.85 4.16 4.40
CA SER A 69 5.16 4.78 4.19
C SER A 69 5.64 5.32 5.53
N PHE A 70 6.29 4.46 6.30
CA PHE A 70 6.52 4.68 7.73
C PHE A 70 7.22 6.02 8.03
N LEU A 71 6.52 6.88 8.79
CA LEU A 71 6.97 8.23 9.18
C LEU A 71 7.26 9.17 7.99
N ASP A 72 6.62 8.93 6.85
CA ASP A 72 6.72 9.75 5.65
C ASP A 72 5.33 10.22 5.21
N GLY A 73 4.43 9.28 4.89
CA GLY A 73 3.00 9.59 4.75
C GLY A 73 2.36 9.78 6.13
N ALA A 74 1.37 10.66 6.21
CA ALA A 74 0.72 11.03 7.47
C ALA A 74 -0.69 10.47 7.64
N SER A 75 -1.43 10.32 6.54
CA SER A 75 -2.83 9.93 6.58
C SER A 75 -3.00 8.42 6.45
N HIS A 76 -4.01 7.88 7.13
CA HIS A 76 -4.39 6.49 6.97
C HIS A 76 -4.95 6.24 5.55
N PRO A 77 -4.83 5.00 5.03
CA PRO A 77 -5.41 4.65 3.72
C PRO A 77 -6.91 4.95 3.61
N GLU A 78 -7.66 4.78 4.70
CA GLU A 78 -9.08 5.10 4.74
C GLU A 78 -9.35 6.60 4.55
N THR A 79 -8.62 7.45 5.27
CA THR A 79 -8.73 8.92 5.15
C THR A 79 -8.40 9.40 3.75
N LEU A 80 -7.40 8.79 3.10
CA LEU A 80 -7.05 9.07 1.70
C LEU A 80 -8.17 8.67 0.74
N ALA A 81 -8.78 7.50 0.93
CA ALA A 81 -9.91 7.04 0.10
C ALA A 81 -11.16 7.93 0.28
N GLU A 82 -11.46 8.33 1.51
CA GLU A 82 -12.54 9.27 1.81
C GLU A 82 -12.32 10.61 1.12
N GLU A 83 -11.12 11.19 1.25
CA GLU A 83 -10.84 12.50 0.67
C GLU A 83 -10.80 12.45 -0.86
N ALA A 84 -10.22 11.40 -1.46
CA ALA A 84 -10.30 11.18 -2.91
C ALA A 84 -11.77 11.12 -3.39
N THR A 85 -12.65 10.49 -2.61
CA THR A 85 -14.08 10.44 -2.89
C THR A 85 -14.73 11.81 -2.77
N ARG A 86 -14.42 12.60 -1.72
CA ARG A 86 -14.89 13.98 -1.55
C ARG A 86 -14.45 14.88 -2.70
N LEU A 87 -13.24 14.68 -3.23
CA LEU A 87 -12.67 15.44 -4.35
C LEU A 87 -13.21 14.97 -5.72
N GLY A 88 -13.94 13.85 -5.77
CA GLY A 88 -14.51 13.32 -6.99
C GLY A 88 -13.47 12.66 -7.91
N LEU A 89 -12.39 12.10 -7.34
CA LEU A 89 -11.38 11.41 -8.12
C LEU A 89 -11.96 10.17 -8.83
N GLU A 90 -11.43 9.88 -10.01
CA GLU A 90 -11.83 8.71 -10.80
C GLU A 90 -11.08 7.45 -10.40
N ALA A 91 -9.88 7.59 -9.84
CA ALA A 91 -9.14 6.52 -9.17
C ALA A 91 -8.14 7.12 -8.19
N LEU A 92 -7.65 6.30 -7.27
CA LEU A 92 -6.51 6.63 -6.41
C LEU A 92 -5.54 5.46 -6.40
N ALA A 93 -4.26 5.76 -6.66
CA ALA A 93 -3.17 4.82 -6.45
C ALA A 93 -2.64 4.93 -5.02
N LEU A 94 -2.47 3.80 -4.34
CA LEU A 94 -1.66 3.75 -3.13
C LEU A 94 -0.27 3.20 -3.48
N THR A 95 0.77 4.00 -3.22
CA THR A 95 2.15 3.77 -3.65
C THR A 95 3.11 3.93 -2.48
N ASP A 96 2.83 3.23 -1.38
CA ASP A 96 3.69 3.26 -0.19
C ASP A 96 5.13 2.81 -0.53
N HIS A 97 6.08 3.23 0.31
CA HIS A 97 7.49 2.89 0.14
C HIS A 97 7.76 1.40 0.37
N ASP A 98 8.39 0.77 -0.62
CA ASP A 98 8.98 -0.57 -0.54
C ASP A 98 8.02 -1.69 -0.04
N GLY A 99 6.71 -1.54 -0.26
CA GLY A 99 5.74 -2.52 0.18
C GLY A 99 4.27 -2.16 -0.07
N PHE A 100 3.41 -3.12 0.30
CA PHE A 100 1.95 -3.04 0.17
C PHE A 100 1.26 -3.09 1.54
N TYR A 101 1.84 -2.46 2.56
CA TYR A 101 1.40 -2.67 3.93
C TYR A 101 -0.01 -2.12 4.19
N GLY A 102 -0.41 -1.04 3.50
CA GLY A 102 -1.71 -0.39 3.63
C GLY A 102 -2.79 -0.84 2.65
N VAL A 103 -2.49 -1.72 1.68
CA VAL A 103 -3.37 -1.93 0.51
C VAL A 103 -4.71 -2.61 0.84
N VAL A 104 -4.75 -3.49 1.83
CA VAL A 104 -6.01 -4.15 2.24
C VAL A 104 -6.95 -3.13 2.89
N ARG A 105 -6.42 -2.29 3.78
CA ARG A 105 -7.15 -1.20 4.42
C ARG A 105 -7.69 -0.22 3.39
N PHE A 106 -6.86 0.12 2.41
CA PHE A 106 -7.23 0.95 1.28
C PHE A 106 -8.37 0.35 0.45
N ALA A 107 -8.22 -0.91 0.03
CA ALA A 107 -9.19 -1.62 -0.80
C ALA A 107 -10.55 -1.74 -0.09
N GLU A 108 -10.56 -2.07 1.20
CA GLU A 108 -11.79 -2.15 1.99
C GLU A 108 -12.54 -0.81 2.04
N ALA A 109 -11.83 0.29 2.32
CA ALA A 109 -12.45 1.62 2.38
C ALA A 109 -12.91 2.12 1.02
N ALA A 110 -12.06 1.97 0.00
CA ALA A 110 -12.36 2.39 -1.36
C ALA A 110 -13.57 1.63 -1.94
N ARG A 111 -13.71 0.33 -1.65
CA ARG A 111 -14.87 -0.48 -2.05
C ARG A 111 -16.17 0.06 -1.47
N VAL A 112 -16.18 0.45 -0.19
CA VAL A 112 -17.37 1.02 0.45
C VAL A 112 -17.68 2.41 -0.12
N ALA A 113 -16.66 3.19 -0.48
CA ALA A 113 -16.81 4.52 -1.07
C ALA A 113 -17.09 4.51 -2.60
N GLY A 114 -16.97 3.35 -3.26
CA GLY A 114 -17.08 3.23 -4.72
C GLY A 114 -15.94 3.95 -5.47
N LEU A 115 -14.76 3.99 -4.87
CA LEU A 115 -13.55 4.58 -5.43
C LEU A 115 -12.72 3.48 -6.14
N PRO A 116 -12.42 3.62 -7.44
CA PRO A 116 -11.51 2.71 -8.13
C PRO A 116 -10.08 2.77 -7.54
N THR A 117 -9.52 1.61 -7.25
CA THR A 117 -8.20 1.47 -6.60
C THR A 117 -7.14 1.06 -7.58
N VAL A 118 -5.99 1.76 -7.55
CA VAL A 118 -4.75 1.36 -8.20
C VAL A 118 -3.75 0.97 -7.12
N PHE A 119 -2.97 -0.09 -7.34
CA PHE A 119 -1.99 -0.57 -6.38
C PHE A 119 -0.59 -0.46 -6.97
N GLY A 120 0.33 0.12 -6.21
CA GLY A 120 1.72 0.28 -6.62
C GLY A 120 2.64 0.48 -5.43
N ALA A 121 3.90 0.76 -5.71
CA ALA A 121 4.90 1.08 -4.69
C ALA A 121 5.93 2.05 -5.25
N GLU A 122 6.45 2.92 -4.39
CA GLU A 122 7.66 3.67 -4.69
C GLU A 122 8.87 2.92 -4.11
N LEU A 123 9.67 2.33 -5.00
CA LEU A 123 10.79 1.46 -4.64
C LEU A 123 12.04 2.30 -4.36
N SER A 124 12.78 1.95 -3.30
CA SER A 124 14.05 2.58 -2.94
C SER A 124 15.24 1.76 -3.48
N LEU A 125 15.97 2.30 -4.46
CA LEU A 125 17.09 1.64 -5.12
C LEU A 125 18.44 2.22 -4.68
N GLY A 126 19.47 1.35 -4.63
CA GLY A 126 20.85 1.78 -4.40
C GLY A 126 21.17 2.17 -2.96
N LEU A 127 20.43 1.62 -1.99
CA LEU A 127 20.66 1.87 -0.57
C LEU A 127 21.88 1.10 -0.05
N THR A 128 22.81 1.79 0.60
CA THR A 128 23.94 1.16 1.30
C THR A 128 23.64 0.95 2.79
N GLN A 129 22.69 1.70 3.35
CA GLN A 129 22.26 1.62 4.75
C GLN A 129 20.74 1.82 4.91
N PRO A 130 20.16 1.48 6.08
CA PRO A 130 18.76 1.79 6.39
C PRO A 130 18.48 3.29 6.34
N GLN A 131 17.29 3.65 5.85
CA GLN A 131 16.89 5.04 5.62
C GLN A 131 16.60 5.83 6.92
N ASN A 132 16.10 5.16 7.95
CA ASN A 132 15.67 5.80 9.19
C ASN A 132 16.82 6.49 9.94
N GLY A 133 16.60 7.72 10.38
CA GLY A 133 17.60 8.56 11.04
C GLY A 133 18.37 9.48 10.08
N VAL A 134 18.10 9.42 8.78
CA VAL A 134 18.67 10.33 7.78
C VAL A 134 17.58 11.27 7.27
N ALA A 135 17.82 12.57 7.27
CA ALA A 135 16.86 13.57 6.81
C ALA A 135 16.60 13.45 5.30
N ASP A 136 17.67 13.23 4.53
CA ASP A 136 17.60 12.91 3.11
C ASP A 136 18.40 11.62 2.81
N PRO A 137 17.76 10.44 2.87
CA PRO A 137 18.41 9.16 2.60
C PRO A 137 19.05 9.10 1.21
N GLU A 138 20.09 8.28 1.05
CA GLU A 138 20.70 8.04 -0.26
C GLU A 138 19.77 7.22 -1.19
N GLY A 139 20.23 7.01 -2.42
CA GLY A 139 19.53 6.17 -3.40
C GLY A 139 18.64 6.95 -4.34
N SER A 140 17.91 6.21 -5.16
CA SER A 140 16.95 6.72 -6.14
C SER A 140 15.61 6.01 -5.98
N HIS A 141 14.54 6.64 -6.45
CA HIS A 141 13.20 6.08 -6.38
C HIS A 141 12.75 5.58 -7.76
N LEU A 142 11.96 4.51 -7.78
CA LEU A 142 11.24 4.04 -8.97
C LEU A 142 9.77 3.83 -8.60
N LEU A 143 8.89 4.61 -9.20
CA LEU A 143 7.45 4.49 -8.97
C LEU A 143 6.84 3.48 -9.93
N VAL A 144 6.24 2.43 -9.39
CA VAL A 144 5.69 1.31 -10.16
C VAL A 144 4.24 1.07 -9.78
N LEU A 145 3.34 1.11 -10.76
CA LEU A 145 1.92 0.76 -10.62
C LEU A 145 1.66 -0.60 -11.25
N ALA A 146 0.96 -1.47 -10.54
CA ALA A 146 0.53 -2.76 -11.06
C ALA A 146 -0.64 -2.58 -12.04
N ARG A 147 -0.55 -3.24 -13.21
CA ARG A 147 -1.69 -3.43 -14.11
C ARG A 147 -2.38 -4.74 -13.76
N GLY A 148 -3.49 -4.63 -13.05
CA GLY A 148 -4.28 -5.79 -12.65
C GLY A 148 -3.59 -6.73 -11.65
N PRO A 149 -4.25 -7.87 -11.34
CA PRO A 149 -3.76 -8.83 -10.34
C PRO A 149 -2.40 -9.46 -10.70
N ALA A 150 -2.12 -9.66 -12.00
CA ALA A 150 -0.84 -10.24 -12.45
C ALA A 150 0.33 -9.28 -12.19
N GLY A 151 0.17 -8.00 -12.52
CA GLY A 151 1.15 -6.97 -12.19
C GLY A 151 1.40 -6.84 -10.69
N TYR A 152 0.32 -6.93 -9.89
CA TYR A 152 0.42 -6.87 -8.44
C TYR A 152 1.21 -8.04 -7.86
N ALA A 153 0.92 -9.28 -8.29
CA ALA A 153 1.65 -10.47 -7.87
C ALA A 153 3.14 -10.38 -8.21
N ARG A 154 3.48 -9.92 -9.42
CA ARG A 154 4.87 -9.70 -9.87
C ARG A 154 5.58 -8.64 -9.02
N LEU A 155 4.91 -7.53 -8.74
CA LEU A 155 5.49 -6.45 -7.95
C LEU A 155 5.69 -6.87 -6.50
N ALA A 156 4.73 -7.60 -5.93
CA ALA A 156 4.83 -8.18 -4.59
C ALA A 156 6.02 -9.14 -4.48
N ASP A 157 6.16 -10.06 -5.44
CA ASP A 157 7.29 -11.00 -5.50
C ASP A 157 8.64 -10.28 -5.61
N THR A 158 8.70 -9.23 -6.44
CA THR A 158 9.93 -8.42 -6.62
C THR A 158 10.31 -7.68 -5.34
N ILE A 159 9.33 -7.02 -4.69
CA ILE A 159 9.55 -6.33 -3.42
C ILE A 159 9.99 -7.32 -2.34
N SER A 160 9.29 -8.46 -2.20
CA SER A 160 9.65 -9.50 -1.23
C SER A 160 11.07 -10.04 -1.45
N THR A 161 11.43 -10.31 -2.71
CA THR A 161 12.78 -10.75 -3.07
C THR A 161 13.83 -9.72 -2.66
N ALA A 162 13.60 -8.44 -2.96
CA ALA A 162 14.53 -7.36 -2.61
C ALA A 162 14.66 -7.14 -1.10
N GLN A 163 13.54 -7.21 -0.36
CA GLN A 163 13.54 -7.10 1.10
C GLN A 163 14.33 -8.25 1.75
N LEU A 164 14.17 -9.48 1.24
CA LEU A 164 14.93 -10.65 1.70
C LEU A 164 16.42 -10.54 1.38
N ALA A 165 16.77 -10.06 0.19
CA ALA A 165 18.16 -9.85 -0.22
C ALA A 165 18.86 -8.78 0.62
N GLY A 166 18.15 -7.69 0.94
CA GLY A 166 18.67 -6.59 1.76
C GLY A 166 18.98 -6.97 3.20
N ALA A 167 18.33 -8.01 3.73
CA ALA A 167 18.53 -8.62 5.06
C ALA A 167 18.44 -7.65 6.26
N GLN A 168 18.03 -6.39 6.04
CA GLN A 168 17.89 -5.36 7.06
C GLN A 168 16.64 -4.52 6.79
N LYS A 169 15.88 -4.21 7.84
CA LYS A 169 14.66 -3.40 7.73
C LYS A 169 14.99 -2.01 7.16
N GLY A 170 14.23 -1.60 6.15
CA GLY A 170 14.39 -0.28 5.51
C GLY A 170 15.60 -0.18 4.58
N LYS A 171 16.14 -1.32 4.14
CA LYS A 171 17.22 -1.42 3.15
C LYS A 171 16.95 -2.58 2.19
N PRO A 172 15.89 -2.56 1.36
CA PRO A 172 15.74 -3.53 0.28
C PRO A 172 16.91 -3.44 -0.70
N ASP A 173 17.30 -4.57 -1.28
CA ASP A 173 18.36 -4.67 -2.29
C ASP A 173 17.81 -5.18 -3.63
N TYR A 174 17.74 -4.29 -4.60
CA TYR A 174 17.27 -4.58 -5.97
C TYR A 174 18.42 -4.85 -6.96
N ALA A 175 19.69 -4.92 -6.52
CA ALA A 175 20.84 -5.04 -7.43
C ALA A 175 20.81 -6.31 -8.31
N GLY A 176 20.22 -7.39 -7.80
CA GLY A 176 20.08 -8.66 -8.51
C GLY A 176 18.81 -8.81 -9.36
N ILE A 177 17.95 -7.78 -9.42
CA ILE A 177 16.67 -7.87 -10.13
C ILE A 177 16.85 -7.64 -11.63
N ASP A 178 16.43 -8.61 -12.44
CA ASP A 178 16.20 -8.43 -13.87
C ASP A 178 14.85 -7.74 -14.07
N TRP A 179 14.89 -6.41 -14.20
CA TRP A 179 13.71 -5.57 -14.33
C TRP A 179 12.84 -5.92 -15.55
N SER A 180 13.46 -6.33 -16.67
CA SER A 180 12.71 -6.67 -17.88
C SER A 180 11.83 -7.91 -17.66
N ARG A 181 12.37 -8.91 -16.98
CA ARG A 181 11.67 -10.15 -16.61
C ARG A 181 10.65 -9.93 -15.49
N ALA A 182 11.02 -9.15 -14.48
CA ALA A 182 10.16 -8.86 -13.34
C ALA A 182 8.88 -8.13 -13.79
N HIS A 183 9.06 -7.09 -14.61
CA HIS A 183 7.98 -6.31 -15.22
C HIS A 183 7.04 -7.18 -16.07
N GLY A 184 7.59 -7.94 -17.02
CA GLY A 184 6.80 -8.84 -17.87
C GLY A 184 5.68 -8.17 -18.69
N GLY A 185 5.70 -6.83 -18.83
CA GLY A 185 4.63 -6.07 -19.50
C GLY A 185 3.47 -5.65 -18.60
N GLU A 186 3.54 -5.93 -17.30
CA GLU A 186 2.41 -5.82 -16.37
C GLU A 186 2.48 -4.60 -15.44
N TRP A 187 3.48 -3.73 -15.58
CA TRP A 187 3.63 -2.51 -14.79
C TRP A 187 3.50 -1.24 -15.62
N LEU A 188 3.05 -0.17 -14.98
CA LEU A 188 3.22 1.20 -15.46
C LEU A 188 4.25 1.87 -14.56
N VAL A 189 5.33 2.38 -15.17
CA VAL A 189 6.44 3.05 -14.49
C VAL A 189 6.32 4.55 -14.69
N LEU A 190 6.33 5.28 -13.58
CA LEU A 190 6.39 6.74 -13.55
C LEU A 190 7.83 7.16 -13.27
N THR A 191 8.29 8.26 -13.87
CA THR A 191 9.65 8.76 -13.64
C THR A 191 9.93 9.20 -12.20
N GLY A 192 8.89 9.31 -11.37
CA GLY A 192 8.99 9.46 -9.93
C GLY A 192 9.21 10.90 -9.48
N CYS A 193 9.35 11.04 -8.15
CA CYS A 193 9.57 12.32 -7.47
C CYS A 193 10.98 12.90 -7.72
N ARG A 194 11.41 13.84 -6.86
CA ARG A 194 12.76 14.43 -6.90
C ARG A 194 13.90 13.40 -6.82
N LYS A 195 13.65 12.22 -6.25
CA LYS A 195 14.62 11.11 -6.14
C LYS A 195 14.55 10.12 -7.31
N GLY A 196 13.62 10.31 -8.25
CA GLY A 196 13.62 9.54 -9.49
C GLY A 196 14.92 9.74 -10.28
N ALA A 197 15.44 8.68 -10.89
CA ALA A 197 16.71 8.72 -11.64
C ALA A 197 16.73 9.83 -12.71
N VAL A 198 15.60 10.04 -13.40
CA VAL A 198 15.43 11.10 -14.40
C VAL A 198 15.61 12.49 -13.78
N ASN A 199 15.01 12.75 -12.62
CA ASN A 199 15.07 14.04 -11.94
C ASN A 199 16.44 14.29 -11.30
N GLN A 200 17.07 13.25 -10.73
CA GLN A 200 18.45 13.35 -10.24
C GLN A 200 19.42 13.68 -11.39
N ALA A 201 19.28 13.02 -12.54
CA ALA A 201 20.08 13.32 -13.73
C ALA A 201 19.82 14.72 -14.28
N LEU A 202 18.56 15.17 -14.31
CA LEU A 202 18.18 16.52 -14.71
C LEU A 202 18.86 17.57 -13.82
N HIS A 203 18.79 17.38 -12.51
CA HIS A 203 19.36 18.30 -11.54
C HIS A 203 20.90 18.34 -11.60
N ALA A 204 21.54 17.17 -11.67
CA ALA A 204 23.01 17.08 -11.61
C ALA A 204 23.72 17.39 -12.94
N GLN A 205 23.10 17.05 -14.07
CA GLN A 205 23.77 17.01 -15.39
C GLN A 205 22.94 17.62 -16.53
N GLY A 206 21.70 18.05 -16.27
CA GLY A 206 20.85 18.74 -17.22
C GLY A 206 20.02 17.83 -18.15
N PRO A 207 19.28 18.44 -19.10
CA PRO A 207 18.24 17.75 -19.87
C PRO A 207 18.72 16.54 -20.69
N ALA A 208 19.94 16.60 -21.24
CA ALA A 208 20.49 15.51 -22.03
C ALA A 208 20.76 14.24 -21.19
N ALA A 209 21.08 14.40 -19.89
CA ALA A 209 21.24 13.26 -19.00
C ALA A 209 19.89 12.66 -18.57
N ALA A 210 18.93 13.53 -18.25
CA ALA A 210 17.56 13.11 -17.97
C ALA A 210 16.92 12.34 -19.13
N GLU A 211 17.13 12.79 -20.37
CA GLU A 211 16.66 12.07 -21.56
C GLU A 211 17.25 10.66 -21.68
N ARG A 212 18.54 10.47 -21.35
CA ARG A 212 19.16 9.14 -21.35
C ARG A 212 18.50 8.22 -20.32
N GLU A 213 18.16 8.73 -19.14
CA GLU A 213 17.46 7.93 -18.12
C GLU A 213 16.03 7.58 -18.55
N VAL A 214 15.29 8.49 -19.19
CA VAL A 214 13.96 8.16 -19.76
C VAL A 214 14.09 7.07 -20.82
N ARG A 215 15.07 7.17 -21.74
CA ARG A 215 15.32 6.13 -22.74
C ARG A 215 15.70 4.80 -22.10
N ARG A 216 16.50 4.81 -21.03
CA ARG A 216 16.85 3.60 -20.28
C ARG A 216 15.63 2.93 -19.65
N LEU A 217 14.70 3.71 -19.08
CA LEU A 217 13.43 3.19 -18.59
C LEU A 217 12.61 2.59 -19.76
N VAL A 218 12.53 3.27 -20.90
CA VAL A 218 11.82 2.78 -22.10
C VAL A 218 12.44 1.49 -22.63
N ASP A 219 13.76 1.38 -22.68
CA ASP A 219 14.46 0.16 -23.12
C ASP A 219 14.20 -1.02 -22.16
N THR A 220 14.00 -0.74 -20.87
CA THR A 220 13.77 -1.76 -19.84
C THR A 220 12.31 -2.20 -19.76
N PHE A 221 11.37 -1.26 -19.77
CA PHE A 221 9.95 -1.50 -19.49
C PHE A 221 9.06 -1.43 -20.75
N GLY A 222 9.57 -0.86 -21.84
CA GLY A 222 8.83 -0.59 -23.07
C GLY A 222 8.09 0.74 -23.04
N ALA A 223 8.01 1.42 -24.20
CA ALA A 223 7.44 2.76 -24.32
C ALA A 223 5.99 2.88 -23.84
N GLY A 224 5.16 1.85 -24.03
CA GLY A 224 3.76 1.82 -23.56
C GLY A 224 3.59 1.64 -22.05
N ASN A 225 4.69 1.47 -21.32
CA ASN A 225 4.73 1.21 -19.88
C ASN A 225 5.51 2.27 -19.11
N VAL A 226 5.98 3.33 -19.75
CA VAL A 226 6.73 4.42 -19.11
C VAL A 226 6.02 5.73 -19.39
N VAL A 227 5.78 6.50 -18.33
CA VAL A 227 5.25 7.86 -18.43
C VAL A 227 6.10 8.83 -17.62
N VAL A 228 6.25 10.05 -18.13
CA VAL A 228 6.98 11.12 -17.48
C VAL A 228 6.05 11.83 -16.50
N GLU A 229 6.42 11.79 -15.24
CA GLU A 229 5.66 12.37 -14.14
C GLU A 229 5.97 13.86 -13.97
N LEU A 230 4.93 14.69 -13.91
CA LEU A 230 4.99 16.12 -13.61
C LEU A 230 4.25 16.36 -12.29
N TRP A 231 4.89 17.06 -11.34
CA TRP A 231 4.27 17.52 -10.10
C TRP A 231 4.52 19.02 -9.88
N ASP A 232 3.68 19.70 -9.11
CA ASP A 232 3.83 21.14 -8.79
C ASP A 232 3.46 21.38 -7.32
N HIS A 233 4.49 21.55 -6.49
CA HIS A 233 4.39 21.91 -5.08
C HIS A 233 4.60 23.41 -4.86
N HIS A 234 4.55 24.19 -5.95
CA HIS A 234 4.77 25.63 -6.02
C HIS A 234 6.19 26.07 -5.64
N ASP A 235 7.16 25.17 -5.79
CA ASP A 235 8.57 25.53 -5.62
C ASP A 235 9.06 26.35 -6.83
N PRO A 236 10.02 27.28 -6.64
CA PRO A 236 10.47 28.18 -7.71
C PRO A 236 10.96 27.49 -8.99
N LEU A 237 11.40 26.23 -8.89
CA LEU A 237 11.95 25.46 -10.01
C LEU A 237 10.95 24.45 -10.60
N ASP A 238 9.76 24.28 -10.03
CA ASP A 238 8.80 23.25 -10.47
C ASP A 238 8.39 23.45 -11.94
N SER A 239 8.05 24.68 -12.32
CA SER A 239 7.66 24.98 -13.71
C SER A 239 8.79 24.73 -14.70
N ALA A 240 10.03 25.12 -14.36
CA ALA A 240 11.20 24.91 -15.24
C ALA A 240 11.58 23.43 -15.35
N ARG A 241 11.47 22.67 -14.25
CA ARG A 241 11.63 21.21 -14.25
C ARG A 241 10.59 20.57 -15.16
N ASN A 242 9.31 20.90 -14.96
CA ASN A 242 8.22 20.29 -15.69
C ASN A 242 8.29 20.60 -17.21
N ASP A 243 8.75 21.80 -17.60
CA ASP A 243 9.04 22.11 -19.01
C ASP A 243 10.10 21.19 -19.61
N ALA A 244 11.20 21.00 -18.89
CA ALA A 244 12.29 20.16 -19.36
C ALA A 244 11.82 18.71 -19.49
N LEU A 245 11.07 18.21 -18.50
CA LEU A 245 10.48 16.87 -18.50
C LEU A 245 9.48 16.67 -19.64
N ALA A 246 8.56 17.62 -19.87
CA ALA A 246 7.60 17.55 -20.96
C ALA A 246 8.29 17.57 -22.33
N ALA A 247 9.32 18.40 -22.51
CA ALA A 247 10.11 18.44 -23.74
C ALA A 247 10.92 17.14 -23.95
N ILE A 248 11.39 16.49 -22.87
CA ILE A 248 12.04 15.18 -22.95
C ILE A 248 11.03 14.10 -23.36
N ALA A 249 9.84 14.09 -22.75
CA ALA A 249 8.78 13.13 -23.05
C ALA A 249 8.41 13.17 -24.55
N ASP A 250 8.23 14.37 -25.10
CA ASP A 250 7.96 14.61 -26.52
C ASP A 250 9.07 14.06 -27.43
N ARG A 251 10.35 14.34 -27.12
CA ARG A 251 11.50 13.85 -27.92
C ARG A 251 11.69 12.34 -27.86
N VAL A 252 11.36 11.71 -26.73
CA VAL A 252 11.47 10.26 -26.56
C VAL A 252 10.23 9.53 -27.12
N GLY A 253 9.10 10.23 -27.24
CA GLY A 253 7.83 9.65 -27.70
C GLY A 253 7.09 8.91 -26.60
N VAL A 254 7.16 9.40 -25.36
CA VAL A 254 6.39 8.89 -24.21
C VAL A 254 5.45 9.96 -23.68
N GLU A 255 4.44 9.54 -22.93
CA GLU A 255 3.39 10.43 -22.45
C GLU A 255 3.78 11.10 -21.13
N VAL A 256 3.11 12.23 -20.82
CA VAL A 256 3.23 12.93 -19.54
C VAL A 256 1.98 12.71 -18.69
N VAL A 257 2.15 12.66 -17.37
CA VAL A 257 1.05 12.61 -16.40
C VAL A 257 1.26 13.62 -15.30
N ALA A 258 0.16 14.24 -14.86
CA ALA A 258 0.14 15.04 -13.66
C ALA A 258 -0.10 14.16 -12.42
N THR A 259 0.72 14.33 -11.40
CA THR A 259 0.53 13.77 -10.06
C THR A 259 0.68 14.88 -9.02
N ASN A 260 0.46 14.56 -7.74
CA ASN A 260 0.79 15.50 -6.68
C ASN A 260 1.75 14.93 -5.63
N ASN A 261 2.29 13.72 -5.81
CA ASN A 261 3.22 13.09 -4.87
C ASN A 261 2.74 13.25 -3.41
N VAL A 262 1.55 12.71 -3.16
CA VAL A 262 0.74 13.01 -1.98
C VAL A 262 1.29 12.31 -0.75
N HIS A 263 1.42 13.04 0.36
CA HIS A 263 1.87 12.50 1.65
C HIS A 263 0.81 12.68 2.77
N TYR A 264 -0.28 13.38 2.49
CA TYR A 264 -1.37 13.59 3.44
C TYR A 264 -2.69 13.85 2.70
N ALA A 265 -3.84 13.57 3.30
CA ALA A 265 -5.13 13.72 2.63
C ALA A 265 -5.48 15.19 2.43
N THR A 266 -5.32 16.01 3.47
CA THR A 266 -5.77 17.41 3.49
C THR A 266 -4.65 18.40 3.82
N PRO A 267 -4.74 19.68 3.39
CA PRO A 267 -3.72 20.68 3.72
C PRO A 267 -3.43 20.85 5.22
N GLY A 268 -4.44 20.63 6.08
CA GLY A 268 -4.31 20.76 7.54
C GLY A 268 -3.34 19.76 8.16
N GLU A 269 -3.15 18.60 7.51
CA GLU A 269 -2.30 17.53 8.00
C GLU A 269 -0.81 17.76 7.75
N ARG A 270 -0.43 18.84 7.03
CA ARG A 270 0.99 19.21 6.85
C ARG A 270 1.75 19.22 8.17
N ARG A 271 1.17 19.76 9.25
CA ARG A 271 1.84 19.84 10.55
C ARG A 271 2.19 18.46 11.11
N LEU A 272 1.26 17.50 10.97
CA LEU A 272 1.49 16.12 11.37
C LEU A 272 2.57 15.49 10.48
N ALA A 273 2.47 15.64 9.16
CA ALA A 273 3.47 15.13 8.22
C ALA A 273 4.88 15.65 8.53
N THR A 274 5.02 16.96 8.80
CA THR A 274 6.32 17.56 9.17
C THR A 274 6.86 17.02 10.49
N ALA A 275 5.99 16.75 11.46
CA ALA A 275 6.40 16.16 12.73
C ALA A 275 6.86 14.70 12.54
N LEU A 276 6.14 13.91 11.75
CA LEU A 276 6.53 12.54 11.42
C LEU A 276 7.87 12.49 10.68
N ALA A 277 8.08 13.36 9.69
CA ALA A 277 9.33 13.46 8.96
C ALA A 277 10.52 13.82 9.88
N ALA A 278 10.33 14.75 10.82
CA ALA A 278 11.35 15.09 11.81
C ALA A 278 11.68 13.90 12.73
N VAL A 279 10.66 13.14 13.17
CA VAL A 279 10.84 11.90 13.95
C VAL A 279 11.59 10.85 13.14
N ARG A 280 11.23 10.64 11.86
CA ARG A 280 11.95 9.73 10.94
C ARG A 280 13.42 10.08 10.86
N ALA A 281 13.71 11.37 10.71
CA ALA A 281 15.07 11.90 10.60
C ALA A 281 15.81 11.95 11.95
N ARG A 282 15.15 11.62 13.08
CA ARG A 282 15.67 11.75 14.45
C ARG A 282 16.18 13.17 14.75
N ARG A 283 15.40 14.16 14.35
CA ARG A 283 15.71 15.59 14.49
C ARG A 283 14.60 16.32 15.23
N SER A 284 14.97 17.43 15.87
CA SER A 284 13.98 18.44 16.27
C SER A 284 13.39 19.11 15.02
N LEU A 285 12.26 19.81 15.17
CA LEU A 285 11.70 20.60 14.06
C LEU A 285 12.66 21.70 13.61
N ASP A 286 13.33 22.36 14.56
CA ASP A 286 14.33 23.40 14.29
C ASP A 286 15.52 22.84 13.48
N ASP A 287 16.01 21.66 13.84
CA ASP A 287 17.11 20.99 13.11
C ASP A 287 16.68 20.38 11.77
N ALA A 288 15.37 20.29 11.51
CA ALA A 288 14.79 19.76 10.29
C ALA A 288 14.36 20.86 9.31
N ASP A 289 14.36 22.14 9.71
CA ASP A 289 13.77 23.27 8.95
C ASP A 289 14.17 23.29 7.47
N GLY A 290 15.46 23.08 7.16
CA GLY A 290 15.97 23.05 5.77
C GLY A 290 15.50 21.87 4.90
N TRP A 291 14.82 20.88 5.48
CA TRP A 291 14.24 19.72 4.79
C TRP A 291 12.71 19.71 4.82
N LEU A 292 12.08 20.59 5.60
CA LEU A 292 10.63 20.61 5.71
C LEU A 292 10.00 21.30 4.48
N PRO A 293 8.86 20.81 3.97
CA PRO A 293 8.16 21.45 2.86
C PRO A 293 7.76 22.88 3.24
N PRO A 294 7.94 23.88 2.36
CA PRO A 294 7.66 25.29 2.65
C PRO A 294 6.16 25.57 2.78
N ALA A 295 5.32 24.77 2.14
CA ALA A 295 3.86 24.92 2.11
C ALA A 295 3.13 23.57 2.25
N ALA A 296 1.81 23.64 2.46
CA ALA A 296 0.93 22.47 2.56
C ALA A 296 0.50 22.01 1.17
N THR A 297 1.44 21.57 0.32
CA THR A 297 1.18 21.35 -1.11
C THR A 297 1.07 19.89 -1.52
N ALA A 298 1.59 18.95 -0.72
CA ALA A 298 1.57 17.50 -0.98
C ALA A 298 0.30 16.80 -0.45
N HIS A 299 -0.88 17.42 -0.63
CA HIS A 299 -2.18 16.86 -0.28
C HIS A 299 -2.96 16.34 -1.50
N LEU A 300 -4.04 15.57 -1.32
CA LEU A 300 -4.91 15.23 -2.45
C LEU A 300 -5.55 16.49 -3.05
N ARG A 301 -5.67 16.55 -4.37
CA ARG A 301 -6.27 17.69 -5.09
C ARG A 301 -7.40 17.26 -5.99
N SER A 302 -8.38 18.14 -6.18
CA SER A 302 -9.44 17.90 -7.17
C SER A 302 -8.90 18.02 -8.59
N GLY A 303 -9.61 17.44 -9.57
CA GLY A 303 -9.28 17.59 -10.98
C GLY A 303 -9.22 19.05 -11.43
N GLU A 304 -10.13 19.91 -10.94
CA GLU A 304 -10.12 21.34 -11.26
C GLU A 304 -8.89 22.07 -10.72
N GLU A 305 -8.40 21.69 -9.54
CA GLU A 305 -7.15 22.24 -9.01
C GLU A 305 -5.95 21.82 -9.86
N GLN A 306 -5.89 20.55 -10.23
CA GLN A 306 -4.82 20.03 -11.09
C GLN A 306 -4.88 20.63 -12.49
N ALA A 307 -6.06 20.75 -13.11
CA ALA A 307 -6.19 21.42 -14.41
C ALA A 307 -5.70 22.87 -14.39
N ARG A 308 -5.95 23.62 -13.30
CA ARG A 308 -5.40 24.97 -13.15
C ARG A 308 -3.87 24.97 -13.02
N ARG A 309 -3.31 24.05 -12.22
CA ARG A 309 -1.86 23.94 -12.00
C ARG A 309 -1.11 23.51 -13.26
N PHE A 310 -1.65 22.52 -13.95
CA PHE A 310 -1.04 21.91 -15.14
C PHE A 310 -1.59 22.46 -16.46
N ALA A 311 -2.22 23.64 -16.46
CA ALA A 311 -2.75 24.28 -17.67
C ALA A 311 -1.69 24.46 -18.78
N ARG A 312 -0.41 24.50 -18.41
CA ARG A 312 0.74 24.56 -19.33
C ARG A 312 1.04 23.25 -20.06
N TYR A 313 0.53 22.13 -19.56
CA TYR A 313 0.76 20.77 -20.07
C TYR A 313 -0.58 20.10 -20.41
N PRO A 314 -1.25 20.53 -21.50
CA PRO A 314 -2.57 20.00 -21.86
C PRO A 314 -2.57 18.48 -21.98
N GLY A 315 -3.58 17.81 -21.43
CA GLY A 315 -3.72 16.36 -21.46
C GLY A 315 -3.05 15.63 -20.30
N ALA A 316 -2.14 16.24 -19.54
CA ALA A 316 -1.42 15.55 -18.45
C ALA A 316 -2.35 15.11 -17.31
N VAL A 317 -3.39 15.90 -17.01
CA VAL A 317 -4.38 15.62 -15.95
C VAL A 317 -5.36 14.54 -16.42
N GLU A 318 -5.87 14.67 -17.64
CA GLU A 318 -6.77 13.71 -18.25
C GLU A 318 -6.10 12.34 -18.43
N ARG A 319 -4.81 12.34 -18.82
CA ARG A 319 -4.02 11.12 -18.96
C ARG A 319 -3.83 10.39 -17.63
N ALA A 320 -3.66 11.13 -16.52
CA ALA A 320 -3.63 10.51 -15.19
C ALA A 320 -4.95 9.78 -14.89
N ALA A 321 -6.09 10.37 -15.23
CA ALA A 321 -7.40 9.73 -15.08
C ALA A 321 -7.55 8.49 -15.98
N GLU A 322 -7.10 8.55 -17.23
CA GLU A 322 -7.15 7.43 -18.19
C GLU A 322 -6.33 6.23 -17.68
N LEU A 323 -5.09 6.48 -17.25
CA LEU A 323 -4.22 5.44 -16.71
C LEU A 323 -4.73 4.92 -15.36
N GLY A 324 -5.27 5.80 -14.50
CA GLY A 324 -5.90 5.41 -13.26
C GLY A 324 -7.05 4.41 -13.48
N ARG A 325 -7.93 4.68 -14.45
CA ARG A 325 -9.00 3.73 -14.84
C ARG A 325 -8.44 2.45 -15.44
N ALA A 326 -7.42 2.53 -16.28
CA ALA A 326 -6.85 1.37 -16.95
C ALA A 326 -6.09 0.43 -15.99
N CYS A 327 -5.46 0.98 -14.95
CA CYS A 327 -4.74 0.21 -13.93
C CYS A 327 -5.63 -0.22 -12.76
N ALA A 328 -6.86 0.29 -12.64
CA ALA A 328 -7.72 0.00 -11.51
C ALA A 328 -8.23 -1.45 -11.52
N PHE A 329 -8.18 -2.10 -10.35
CA PHE A 329 -8.80 -3.41 -10.13
C PHE A 329 -9.20 -3.56 -8.65
N ASP A 330 -10.14 -4.45 -8.38
CA ASP A 330 -10.55 -4.78 -7.01
C ASP A 330 -9.62 -5.84 -6.41
N LEU A 331 -9.09 -5.56 -5.22
CA LEU A 331 -8.32 -6.53 -4.46
C LEU A 331 -9.29 -7.39 -3.65
N HIS A 332 -9.80 -8.44 -4.27
CA HIS A 332 -10.61 -9.42 -3.55
C HIS A 332 -9.74 -10.17 -2.53
N LEU A 333 -10.21 -10.22 -1.28
CA LEU A 333 -9.72 -11.23 -0.32
C LEU A 333 -10.07 -12.60 -0.91
N VAL A 334 -9.06 -13.24 -1.51
CA VAL A 334 -9.20 -14.60 -2.03
C VAL A 334 -9.53 -15.49 -0.85
N ALA A 335 -10.69 -16.15 -0.89
CA ALA A 335 -11.01 -17.22 0.04
C ALA A 335 -9.83 -18.22 0.00
N PRO A 336 -9.23 -18.57 1.15
CA PRO A 336 -7.96 -19.29 1.16
C PRO A 336 -8.12 -20.59 0.38
N ASN A 337 -7.39 -20.72 -0.72
CA ASN A 337 -7.18 -22.01 -1.35
C ASN A 337 -6.16 -22.73 -0.46
N LEU A 338 -6.68 -23.43 0.55
CA LEU A 338 -5.86 -24.05 1.59
C LEU A 338 -4.86 -25.02 0.96
N PRO A 339 -3.63 -25.10 1.47
CA PRO A 339 -2.67 -26.07 0.98
C PRO A 339 -3.25 -27.48 1.11
N PRO A 340 -3.12 -28.33 0.08
CA PRO A 340 -3.71 -29.67 0.13
C PRO A 340 -3.08 -30.49 1.26
N PHE A 341 -3.90 -31.15 2.05
CA PHE A 341 -3.46 -32.03 3.13
C PHE A 341 -2.99 -33.38 2.55
N PRO A 342 -1.79 -33.88 2.93
CA PRO A 342 -1.28 -35.16 2.45
C PRO A 342 -2.11 -36.32 3.00
N CYS A 343 -3.04 -36.80 2.20
CA CYS A 343 -3.93 -37.90 2.57
C CYS A 343 -3.30 -39.27 2.24
N PRO A 344 -3.33 -40.23 3.16
CA PRO A 344 -2.83 -41.58 2.92
C PRO A 344 -3.69 -42.32 1.88
N ASP A 345 -3.11 -43.34 1.25
CA ASP A 345 -3.80 -44.30 0.37
C ASP A 345 -4.52 -43.67 -0.84
N GLY A 346 -4.15 -42.45 -1.23
CA GLY A 346 -4.80 -41.73 -2.33
C GLY A 346 -6.22 -41.23 -2.01
N LEU A 347 -6.59 -41.18 -0.72
CA LEU A 347 -7.86 -40.61 -0.28
C LEU A 347 -7.96 -39.12 -0.63
N SER A 348 -9.18 -38.65 -0.87
CA SER A 348 -9.46 -37.21 -0.83
C SER A 348 -9.43 -36.71 0.61
N GLU A 349 -9.21 -35.41 0.79
CA GLU A 349 -9.27 -34.76 2.11
C GLU A 349 -10.60 -35.04 2.81
N MET A 350 -11.71 -34.96 2.09
CA MET A 350 -13.03 -35.24 2.67
C MET A 350 -13.17 -36.71 3.10
N ALA A 351 -12.70 -37.65 2.28
CA ALA A 351 -12.75 -39.07 2.62
C ALA A 351 -11.87 -39.39 3.84
N TYR A 352 -10.69 -38.77 3.92
CA TYR A 352 -9.80 -38.95 5.06
C TYR A 352 -10.36 -38.30 6.33
N LEU A 353 -10.93 -37.09 6.23
CA LEU A 353 -11.63 -36.43 7.33
C LEU A 353 -12.78 -37.30 7.83
N ARG A 354 -13.64 -37.82 6.95
CA ARG A 354 -14.72 -38.74 7.33
C ARG A 354 -14.20 -39.96 8.09
N ARG A 355 -13.08 -40.56 7.66
CA ARG A 355 -12.46 -41.69 8.36
C ARG A 355 -12.01 -41.31 9.77
N LEU A 356 -11.26 -40.21 9.91
CA LEU A 356 -10.78 -39.74 11.22
C LEU A 356 -11.94 -39.37 12.15
N THR A 357 -12.97 -38.71 11.62
CA THR A 357 -14.18 -38.36 12.36
C THR A 357 -14.94 -39.61 12.78
N GLU A 358 -15.08 -40.63 11.93
CA GLU A 358 -15.72 -41.90 12.27
C GLU A 358 -14.99 -42.60 13.44
N GLU A 359 -13.66 -42.66 13.39
CA GLU A 359 -12.83 -43.24 14.45
C GLU A 359 -12.95 -42.44 15.76
N GLY A 360 -12.87 -41.11 15.68
CA GLY A 360 -12.98 -40.22 16.82
C GLY A 360 -14.36 -40.25 17.47
N ALA A 361 -15.41 -40.21 16.65
CA ALA A 361 -16.80 -40.26 17.09
C ALA A 361 -17.15 -41.63 17.69
N THR A 362 -16.67 -42.74 17.10
CA THR A 362 -16.87 -44.07 17.69
C THR A 362 -16.21 -44.17 19.07
N ARG A 363 -15.00 -43.62 19.25
CA ARG A 363 -14.35 -43.59 20.57
C ARG A 363 -15.11 -42.73 21.56
N ARG A 364 -15.60 -41.55 21.16
CA ARG A 364 -16.22 -40.56 22.07
C ARG A 364 -17.69 -40.83 22.36
N TYR A 365 -18.47 -41.16 21.34
CA TYR A 365 -19.92 -41.31 21.39
C TYR A 365 -20.38 -42.76 21.21
N GLY A 366 -19.49 -43.71 20.92
CA GLY A 366 -19.89 -45.10 20.65
C GLY A 366 -20.26 -45.35 19.18
N PRO A 367 -20.44 -46.60 18.77
CA PRO A 367 -20.73 -46.95 17.39
C PRO A 367 -22.10 -46.39 16.96
N ARG A 368 -22.29 -46.13 15.66
CA ARG A 368 -23.52 -45.54 15.10
C ARG A 368 -24.82 -46.21 15.55
N GLN A 369 -24.81 -47.53 15.72
CA GLN A 369 -25.98 -48.32 16.11
C GLN A 369 -26.23 -48.34 17.63
N ALA A 370 -25.28 -47.84 18.44
CA ALA A 370 -25.36 -47.79 19.89
C ALA A 370 -24.63 -46.55 20.41
N GLU A 371 -25.03 -45.39 19.90
CA GLU A 371 -24.48 -44.12 20.37
C GLU A 371 -24.88 -43.88 21.83
N ARG A 372 -23.92 -43.47 22.64
CA ARG A 372 -24.07 -43.14 24.06
C ARG A 372 -24.78 -41.81 24.25
N GLU A 373 -24.63 -40.90 23.29
CA GLU A 373 -25.28 -39.58 23.27
C GLU A 373 -26.23 -39.50 22.08
N PRO A 374 -27.56 -39.46 22.31
CA PRO A 374 -28.55 -39.40 21.23
C PRO A 374 -28.36 -38.18 20.32
N GLY A 375 -28.33 -38.42 19.01
CA GLY A 375 -28.23 -37.38 17.99
C GLY A 375 -26.80 -36.94 17.66
N ALA A 376 -25.78 -37.50 18.32
CA ALA A 376 -24.38 -37.15 18.06
C ALA A 376 -24.00 -37.46 16.61
N TRP A 377 -24.33 -38.66 16.11
CA TRP A 377 -24.02 -39.02 14.72
C TRP A 377 -24.80 -38.21 13.69
N ALA A 378 -26.05 -37.86 13.99
CA ALA A 378 -26.85 -37.01 13.10
C ALA A 378 -26.24 -35.61 12.95
N GLN A 379 -25.75 -35.02 14.04
CA GLN A 379 -25.06 -33.74 14.02
C GLN A 379 -23.72 -33.83 13.26
N ILE A 380 -22.94 -34.89 13.51
CA ILE A 380 -21.66 -35.12 12.82
C ILE A 380 -21.85 -35.25 11.30
N ASP A 381 -22.84 -36.02 10.87
CA ASP A 381 -23.12 -36.19 9.43
C ASP A 381 -23.56 -34.87 8.78
N HIS A 382 -24.34 -34.06 9.50
CA HIS A 382 -24.73 -32.71 9.06
C HIS A 382 -23.51 -31.78 8.91
N GLU A 383 -22.63 -31.74 9.92
CA GLU A 383 -21.42 -30.92 9.91
C GLU A 383 -20.46 -31.36 8.80
N LEU A 384 -20.23 -32.67 8.63
CA LEU A 384 -19.38 -33.18 7.55
C LEU A 384 -19.94 -32.85 6.16
N ALA A 385 -21.26 -32.88 5.98
CA ALA A 385 -21.89 -32.47 4.72
C ALA A 385 -21.72 -30.96 4.46
N LEU A 386 -21.80 -30.12 5.49
CA LEU A 386 -21.52 -28.68 5.38
C LEU A 386 -20.05 -28.42 5.03
N ILE A 387 -19.11 -29.09 5.70
CA ILE A 387 -17.67 -28.97 5.43
C ILE A 387 -17.36 -29.34 3.97
N GLU A 388 -17.95 -30.44 3.49
CA GLU A 388 -17.81 -30.89 2.10
C GLU A 388 -18.36 -29.84 1.12
N THR A 389 -19.55 -29.30 1.40
CA THR A 389 -20.19 -28.27 0.56
C THR A 389 -19.37 -26.99 0.50
N LEU A 390 -18.78 -26.59 1.62
CA LEU A 390 -17.96 -25.38 1.73
C LEU A 390 -16.51 -25.58 1.27
N GLY A 391 -16.09 -26.81 1.00
CA GLY A 391 -14.73 -27.12 0.56
C GLY A 391 -13.66 -26.88 1.63
N PHE A 392 -13.99 -27.09 2.91
CA PHE A 392 -13.05 -26.91 4.03
C PHE A 392 -12.43 -28.18 4.66
N PRO A 393 -12.43 -29.39 4.04
CA PRO A 393 -11.90 -30.56 4.74
C PRO A 393 -10.40 -30.42 5.09
N GLY A 394 -9.58 -29.85 4.20
CA GLY A 394 -8.17 -29.57 4.48
C GLY A 394 -7.90 -28.54 5.59
N TYR A 395 -8.91 -27.77 6.04
CA TYR A 395 -8.76 -26.91 7.23
C TYR A 395 -8.86 -27.69 8.54
N PHE A 396 -9.69 -28.74 8.55
CA PHE A 396 -9.95 -29.57 9.72
C PHE A 396 -8.89 -30.67 9.90
N LEU A 397 -8.29 -31.12 8.79
CA LEU A 397 -7.14 -32.02 8.78
C LEU A 397 -5.87 -31.26 9.21
#